data_AF-A0A416WC74-F1
#
_entry.id   AF-A0A416WC74-F1
#
_cell.length_a   1.000
_cell.length_b   1.000
_cell.length_c   1.000
_cell.angle_alpha   90.00
_cell.angle_beta   90.00
_cell.angle_gamma   90.00
#
_symmetry.space_group_name_H-M   'P 1'
#
loop_
_entity.id
_entity.type
_entity.pdbx_description
1 polymer ?
#
loop_
_entity_poly.entity_id
_entity_poly.type
_entity_poly.pdbx_seq_one_letter_code
_entity_poly.pdbx_strand_id
1 'polypeptide(L)'
;MYKILAFDNGQPAILYHNGHNVYMYTAIRGHIHPEGIIFNDVKDDFRIYDGNKKYAFYISTDNKIKTATLSGNHFMEFLSIPLEDSKNGRTIVNVSPIMCENELYIFYCTHNNHSNFCDVYYLLCSAPNHTCLIKRNIKNYNDFDVVSSNRKTYIILQNDCYYLSKNGTITTITKNGPDNVNLAANETIEQLKDSLSEKSSELIKCQKQIYEKNMEISNLKYTKKQLSRQCEQLSSYVGKLQDELRRIKFM
;
A
#
# COMPACT_ATOMS: atom_id res chain seq x y z
N MET A 1 -1.59 -8.97 5.87
CA MET A 1 -2.74 -8.03 5.99
C MET A 1 -3.95 -8.68 5.31
N TYR A 2 -5.20 -8.38 5.71
CA TYR A 2 -6.37 -8.84 4.98
C TYR A 2 -7.28 -7.69 4.54
N LYS A 3 -8.01 -7.88 3.44
CA LYS A 3 -9.05 -6.97 2.96
C LYS A 3 -10.30 -7.77 2.63
N ILE A 4 -11.47 -7.20 2.89
CA ILE A 4 -12.75 -7.83 2.60
C ILE A 4 -13.46 -6.97 1.56
N LEU A 5 -13.99 -7.60 0.52
CA LEU A 5 -14.80 -6.96 -0.51
C LEU A 5 -15.99 -7.87 -0.87
N ALA A 6 -16.95 -7.35 -1.62
CA ALA A 6 -18.03 -8.15 -2.19
C ALA A 6 -17.81 -8.34 -3.70
N PHE A 7 -17.98 -9.56 -4.18
CA PHE A 7 -18.16 -9.82 -5.61
C PHE A 7 -19.46 -9.17 -6.11
N ASP A 8 -19.62 -9.11 -7.44
CA ASP A 8 -20.78 -8.48 -8.05
C ASP A 8 -22.09 -9.22 -7.74
N ASN A 9 -22.00 -10.52 -7.41
CA ASN A 9 -23.12 -11.33 -6.93
C ASN A 9 -23.43 -11.15 -5.42
N GLY A 10 -22.73 -10.24 -4.73
CA GLY A 10 -22.89 -9.97 -3.30
C GLY A 10 -22.16 -10.94 -2.36
N GLN A 11 -21.48 -11.96 -2.90
CA GLN A 11 -20.73 -12.90 -2.09
C GLN A 11 -19.45 -12.24 -1.55
N PRO A 12 -19.14 -12.40 -0.25
CA PRO A 12 -17.93 -11.84 0.32
C PRO A 12 -16.68 -12.58 -0.17
N ALA A 13 -15.65 -11.79 -0.49
CA ALA A 13 -14.31 -12.24 -0.80
C ALA A 13 -13.33 -11.68 0.23
N ILE A 14 -12.50 -12.56 0.78
CA ILE A 14 -11.45 -12.24 1.75
C ILE A 14 -10.12 -12.39 1.03
N LEU A 15 -9.38 -11.29 0.95
CA LEU A 15 -8.05 -11.24 0.36
C LEU A 15 -7.02 -11.21 1.49
N TYR A 16 -6.09 -12.17 1.49
CA TYR A 16 -5.07 -12.30 2.53
C TYR A 16 -3.66 -12.23 1.93
N HIS A 17 -2.88 -11.25 2.35
CA HIS A 17 -1.47 -11.13 1.99
C HIS A 17 -0.57 -11.73 3.08
N ASN A 18 0.27 -12.68 2.69
CA ASN A 18 1.21 -13.38 3.58
C ASN A 18 2.63 -12.81 3.56
N GLY A 19 2.83 -11.64 2.94
CA GLY A 19 4.14 -11.00 2.76
C GLY A 19 4.74 -11.17 1.36
N HIS A 20 4.26 -12.09 0.53
CA HIS A 20 4.66 -12.22 -0.89
C HIS A 20 3.47 -12.51 -1.80
N ASN A 21 2.55 -13.35 -1.36
CA ASN A 21 1.40 -13.79 -2.13
C ASN A 21 0.12 -13.21 -1.55
N VAL A 22 -0.84 -12.95 -2.42
CA VAL A 22 -2.22 -12.64 -2.03
C VAL A 22 -3.08 -13.84 -2.35
N TYR A 23 -3.74 -14.36 -1.33
CA TYR A 23 -4.70 -15.45 -1.42
C TYR A 23 -6.12 -14.91 -1.38
N MET A 24 -7.03 -15.57 -2.07
CA MET A 24 -8.45 -15.27 -2.03
C MET A 24 -9.21 -16.42 -1.38
N TYR A 25 -10.19 -16.04 -0.55
CA TYR A 25 -11.13 -16.95 0.07
C TYR A 25 -12.54 -16.41 -0.12
N THR A 26 -13.52 -17.29 -0.19
CA THR A 26 -14.94 -16.95 -0.22
C THR A 26 -15.63 -17.44 1.05
N ALA A 27 -16.71 -16.79 1.45
CA ALA A 27 -17.55 -17.30 2.54
C ALA A 27 -18.94 -17.70 2.04
N ILE A 28 -19.32 -18.96 2.28
CA ILE A 28 -20.61 -19.53 1.88
C ILE A 28 -21.20 -20.27 3.07
N ARG A 29 -22.43 -19.94 3.46
CA ARG A 29 -23.18 -20.61 4.55
C ARG A 29 -22.38 -20.73 5.87
N GLY A 30 -21.59 -19.71 6.20
CA GLY A 30 -20.79 -19.68 7.43
C GLY A 30 -19.44 -20.42 7.34
N HIS A 31 -19.09 -20.97 6.19
CA HIS A 31 -17.79 -21.63 5.95
C HIS A 31 -16.90 -20.79 5.03
N ILE A 32 -15.60 -20.81 5.29
CA ILE A 32 -14.58 -20.15 4.46
C ILE A 32 -13.95 -21.18 3.52
N HIS A 33 -13.97 -20.89 2.22
CA HIS A 33 -13.42 -21.73 1.16
C HIS A 33 -12.23 -21.04 0.49
N PRO A 34 -11.09 -21.73 0.29
CA PRO A 34 -9.96 -21.16 -0.43
C PRO A 34 -10.21 -21.18 -1.95
N GLU A 35 -9.99 -20.05 -2.61
CA GLU A 35 -9.99 -19.95 -4.07
C GLU A 35 -8.56 -20.06 -4.64
N GLY A 36 -7.54 -19.83 -3.80
CA GLY A 36 -6.13 -19.97 -4.17
C GLY A 36 -5.36 -18.65 -4.20
N ILE A 37 -4.21 -18.66 -4.85
CA ILE A 37 -3.34 -17.48 -5.01
C ILE A 37 -3.85 -16.64 -6.18
N ILE A 38 -4.02 -15.34 -5.96
CA ILE A 38 -4.40 -14.37 -7.00
C ILE A 38 -3.22 -13.51 -7.47
N PHE A 39 -2.25 -13.21 -6.60
CA PHE A 39 -1.01 -12.50 -6.94
C PHE A 39 0.16 -13.19 -6.23
N ASN A 40 1.28 -13.39 -6.92
CA ASN A 40 2.41 -14.21 -6.43
C ASN A 40 3.72 -13.42 -6.19
N ASP A 41 3.69 -12.10 -6.35
CA ASP A 41 4.86 -11.24 -6.34
C ASP A 41 4.60 -9.89 -5.65
N VAL A 42 3.78 -9.83 -4.60
CA VAL A 42 3.43 -8.58 -3.90
C VAL A 42 4.46 -8.23 -2.83
N LYS A 43 5.13 -7.06 -2.98
CA LYS A 43 6.26 -6.65 -2.14
C LYS A 43 5.90 -6.35 -0.67
N ASP A 44 5.00 -5.39 -0.41
CA ASP A 44 4.75 -4.91 0.96
C ASP A 44 3.26 -4.76 1.32
N ASP A 45 2.46 -4.12 0.45
CA ASP A 45 1.01 -3.98 0.64
C ASP A 45 0.32 -3.83 -0.73
N PHE A 46 -0.93 -4.26 -0.81
CA PHE A 46 -1.80 -4.04 -1.96
C PHE A 46 -2.95 -3.11 -1.56
N ARG A 47 -3.63 -2.51 -2.51
CA ARG A 47 -4.80 -1.65 -2.27
C ARG A 47 -5.93 -2.09 -3.16
N ILE A 48 -7.15 -1.96 -2.65
CA ILE A 48 -8.38 -2.21 -3.40
C ILE A 48 -9.12 -0.89 -3.53
N TYR A 49 -9.52 -0.56 -4.74
CA TYR A 49 -10.34 0.61 -5.04
C TYR A 49 -11.65 0.15 -5.65
N ASP A 50 -12.76 0.70 -5.15
CA ASP A 50 -14.10 0.39 -5.63
C ASP A 50 -14.68 1.57 -6.41
N GLY A 51 -15.15 1.30 -7.62
CA GLY A 51 -15.64 2.29 -8.59
C GLY A 51 -16.56 1.59 -9.60
N ASN A 52 -16.45 1.91 -10.90
CA ASN A 52 -17.17 1.15 -11.94
C ASN A 52 -16.71 -0.32 -11.97
N LYS A 53 -15.45 -0.54 -11.61
CA LYS A 53 -14.81 -1.84 -11.44
C LYS A 53 -14.06 -1.85 -10.13
N LYS A 54 -13.82 -3.02 -9.58
CA LYS A 54 -12.90 -3.19 -8.46
C LYS A 54 -11.49 -3.35 -8.99
N TYR A 55 -10.63 -2.42 -8.61
CA TYR A 55 -9.23 -2.42 -9.00
C TYR A 55 -8.37 -2.86 -7.83
N ALA A 56 -7.41 -3.75 -8.10
CA ALA A 56 -6.30 -4.00 -7.20
C ALA A 56 -5.07 -3.25 -7.71
N PHE A 57 -4.35 -2.60 -6.81
CA PHE A 57 -3.07 -1.92 -7.08
C PHE A 57 -2.03 -2.46 -6.12
N TYR A 58 -0.83 -2.75 -6.61
CA TYR A 58 0.30 -3.10 -5.76
C TYR A 58 1.63 -2.84 -6.46
N ILE A 59 2.71 -2.87 -5.69
CA ILE A 59 4.08 -2.91 -6.22
C ILE A 59 4.59 -4.34 -6.13
N SER A 60 5.04 -4.87 -7.26
CA SER A 60 5.60 -6.21 -7.31
C SER A 60 7.02 -6.29 -6.75
N THR A 61 7.48 -7.49 -6.41
CA THR A 61 8.84 -7.75 -5.91
C THR A 61 9.91 -7.44 -6.95
N ASP A 62 9.57 -7.49 -8.25
CA ASP A 62 10.43 -7.03 -9.35
C ASP A 62 10.31 -5.52 -9.63
N ASN A 63 9.82 -4.74 -8.67
CA ASN A 63 9.70 -3.29 -8.69
C ASN A 63 8.88 -2.77 -9.89
N LYS A 64 7.70 -3.35 -10.11
CA LYS A 64 6.74 -2.85 -11.11
C LYS A 64 5.45 -2.39 -10.43
N ILE A 65 4.86 -1.34 -10.97
CA ILE A 65 3.49 -0.96 -10.67
C ILE A 65 2.57 -1.96 -11.36
N LYS A 66 1.73 -2.64 -10.58
CA LYS A 66 0.78 -3.63 -11.06
C LYS A 66 -0.64 -3.18 -10.77
N THR A 67 -1.52 -3.31 -11.75
CA THR A 67 -2.97 -3.23 -11.52
C THR A 67 -3.73 -4.39 -12.12
N ALA A 68 -4.74 -4.84 -11.38
CA ALA A 68 -5.67 -5.87 -11.80
C ALA A 68 -7.12 -5.40 -11.65
N THR A 69 -8.00 -5.93 -12.50
CA THR A 69 -9.45 -5.73 -12.36
C THR A 69 -10.10 -7.03 -11.87
N LEU A 70 -11.11 -6.89 -11.03
CA LEU A 70 -11.98 -8.00 -10.68
C LEU A 70 -13.04 -8.19 -11.77
N SER A 71 -13.12 -9.40 -12.31
CA SER A 71 -14.15 -9.81 -13.26
C SER A 71 -14.81 -11.09 -12.75
N GLY A 72 -16.06 -11.00 -12.32
CA GLY A 72 -16.72 -12.05 -11.56
C GLY A 72 -15.95 -12.35 -10.27
N ASN A 73 -15.34 -13.53 -10.20
CA ASN A 73 -14.59 -13.97 -9.03
C ASN A 73 -13.07 -14.00 -9.27
N HIS A 74 -12.57 -13.44 -10.38
CA HIS A 74 -11.15 -13.54 -10.74
C HIS A 74 -10.53 -12.15 -10.92
N PHE A 75 -9.34 -11.97 -10.36
CA PHE A 75 -8.51 -10.81 -10.66
C PHE A 75 -7.69 -11.07 -11.93
N MET A 76 -7.74 -10.12 -12.87
CA MET A 76 -6.92 -10.14 -14.08
C MET A 76 -6.00 -8.93 -14.10
N GLU A 77 -4.69 -9.19 -14.04
CA GLU A 77 -3.66 -8.16 -14.23
C GLU A 77 -3.69 -7.63 -15.66
N PHE A 78 -3.65 -6.31 -15.80
CA PHE A 78 -3.70 -5.65 -17.11
C PHE A 78 -2.68 -4.53 -17.27
N LEU A 79 -2.08 -4.04 -16.18
CA LEU A 79 -1.04 -3.01 -16.21
C LEU A 79 0.21 -3.50 -15.48
N SER A 80 1.35 -3.25 -16.09
CA SER A 80 2.67 -3.56 -15.53
C SER A 80 3.67 -2.50 -15.99
N ILE A 81 3.99 -1.53 -15.13
CA ILE A 81 4.94 -0.45 -15.45
C ILE A 81 6.20 -0.63 -14.59
N PRO A 82 7.40 -0.73 -15.20
CA PRO A 82 8.63 -0.80 -14.43
C PRO A 82 8.89 0.51 -13.70
N LEU A 83 9.26 0.43 -12.42
CA LEU A 83 9.72 1.59 -11.66
C LEU A 83 11.06 2.11 -12.20
N GLU A 84 11.88 1.25 -12.82
CA GLU A 84 13.14 1.63 -13.44
C GLU A 84 13.13 1.32 -14.94
N ASP A 85 13.31 2.35 -15.76
CA ASP A 85 13.53 2.24 -17.20
C ASP A 85 14.98 2.60 -17.51
N SER A 86 15.84 1.60 -17.42
CA SER A 86 17.28 1.72 -17.67
C SER A 86 17.59 2.14 -19.11
N LYS A 87 16.73 1.82 -20.08
CA LYS A 87 16.94 2.18 -21.49
C LYS A 87 16.81 3.68 -21.72
N ASN A 88 15.85 4.31 -21.05
CA ASN A 88 15.58 5.73 -21.17
C ASN A 88 16.17 6.56 -20.01
N GLY A 89 16.89 5.93 -19.09
CA GLY A 89 17.48 6.58 -17.92
C GLY A 89 16.44 7.22 -17.01
N ARG A 90 15.28 6.57 -16.82
CA ARG A 90 14.16 7.11 -16.02
C ARG A 90 13.83 6.22 -14.86
N THR A 91 13.49 6.83 -13.73
CA THR A 91 13.09 6.13 -12.52
C THR A 91 11.81 6.75 -11.98
N ILE A 92 10.78 5.95 -11.74
CA ILE A 92 9.58 6.37 -11.03
C ILE A 92 9.94 6.46 -9.55
N VAL A 93 9.88 7.68 -9.01
CA VAL A 93 10.30 8.00 -7.63
C VAL A 93 9.12 8.23 -6.69
N ASN A 94 7.91 8.44 -7.23
CA ASN A 94 6.68 8.60 -6.47
C ASN A 94 5.47 8.10 -7.28
N VAL A 95 4.54 7.40 -6.63
CA VAL A 95 3.30 6.86 -7.23
C VAL A 95 2.13 7.06 -6.27
N SER A 96 1.05 7.62 -6.78
CA SER A 96 -0.18 7.92 -6.04
C SER A 96 -1.42 7.43 -6.80
N PRO A 97 -1.89 6.20 -6.53
CA PRO A 97 -3.18 5.73 -7.04
C PRO A 97 -4.36 6.44 -6.35
N ILE A 98 -5.30 6.98 -7.12
CA ILE A 98 -6.51 7.65 -6.62
C ILE A 98 -7.74 7.23 -7.40
N MET A 99 -8.78 6.85 -6.67
CA MET A 99 -10.12 6.69 -7.24
C MET A 99 -10.77 8.07 -7.37
N CYS A 100 -11.14 8.45 -8.58
CA CYS A 100 -11.85 9.69 -8.87
C CYS A 100 -13.15 9.36 -9.59
N GLU A 101 -14.26 9.77 -8.97
CA GLU A 101 -15.60 9.31 -9.33
C GLU A 101 -15.67 7.78 -9.34
N ASN A 102 -15.64 7.17 -10.52
CA ASN A 102 -15.76 5.73 -10.70
C ASN A 102 -14.56 5.11 -11.44
N GLU A 103 -13.47 5.85 -11.64
CA GLU A 103 -12.27 5.35 -12.32
C GLU A 103 -11.00 5.55 -11.51
N LEU A 104 -10.08 4.59 -11.64
CA LEU A 104 -8.78 4.63 -10.99
C LEU A 104 -7.78 5.37 -11.87
N TYR A 105 -7.19 6.41 -11.30
CA TYR A 105 -6.08 7.17 -11.86
C TYR A 105 -4.79 6.75 -11.16
N ILE A 106 -3.73 6.53 -11.91
CA ILE A 106 -2.40 6.34 -11.37
C ILE A 106 -1.58 7.56 -11.71
N PHE A 107 -1.28 8.34 -10.69
CA PHE A 107 -0.39 9.47 -10.76
C PHE A 107 1.03 9.02 -10.42
N TYR A 108 2.02 9.47 -11.17
CA TYR A 108 3.40 9.11 -10.90
C TYR A 108 4.40 10.16 -11.36
N CYS A 109 5.52 10.21 -10.65
CA CYS A 109 6.62 11.13 -10.88
C CYS A 109 7.84 10.35 -11.35
N THR A 110 8.37 10.68 -12.52
CA THR A 110 9.60 10.10 -13.07
C THR A 110 10.75 11.09 -12.96
N HIS A 111 11.80 10.66 -12.27
CA HIS A 111 13.11 11.31 -12.27
C HIS A 111 13.87 10.92 -13.55
N ASN A 112 14.45 11.92 -14.23
CA ASN A 112 15.38 11.67 -15.32
C ASN A 112 16.80 11.57 -14.74
N ASN A 113 17.45 10.43 -14.89
CA ASN A 113 18.79 10.22 -14.33
C ASN A 113 19.87 11.08 -15.02
N HIS A 114 19.56 11.67 -16.18
CA HIS A 114 20.47 12.56 -16.93
C HIS A 114 20.27 14.05 -16.62
N SER A 115 19.16 14.42 -16.01
CA SER A 115 18.84 15.80 -15.67
C SER A 115 18.13 15.76 -14.34
N ASN A 116 18.65 16.39 -13.28
CA ASN A 116 18.12 16.38 -11.89
C ASN A 116 16.70 17.01 -11.76
N PHE A 117 15.81 16.61 -12.63
CA PHE A 117 14.50 17.13 -12.89
C PHE A 117 13.56 15.92 -13.01
N CYS A 118 12.34 16.16 -12.57
CA CYS A 118 11.27 15.20 -12.61
C CYS A 118 10.14 15.67 -13.51
N ASP A 119 9.49 14.71 -14.12
CA ASP A 119 8.28 14.90 -14.89
C ASP A 119 7.14 14.15 -14.21
N VAL A 120 5.97 14.78 -14.15
CA VAL A 120 4.79 14.21 -13.50
C VAL A 120 3.77 13.85 -14.56
N TYR A 121 3.25 12.63 -14.42
CA TYR A 121 2.31 12.01 -15.34
C TYR A 121 1.10 11.47 -14.59
N TYR A 122 0.04 11.21 -15.34
CA TYR A 122 -1.03 10.32 -14.92
C TYR A 122 -1.41 9.38 -16.05
N LEU A 123 -2.02 8.26 -15.69
CA LEU A 123 -2.73 7.39 -16.61
C LEU A 123 -4.07 7.00 -16.00
N LEU A 124 -5.01 6.67 -16.88
CA LEU A 124 -6.32 6.16 -16.53
C LEU A 124 -6.31 4.63 -16.66
N CYS A 125 -6.71 3.90 -15.62
CA CYS A 125 -6.69 2.43 -15.66
C CYS A 125 -7.61 1.82 -16.71
N SER A 126 -8.69 2.49 -17.11
CA SER A 126 -9.55 2.05 -18.22
C SER A 126 -8.93 2.30 -19.60
N ALA A 127 -7.86 3.11 -19.68
CA ALA A 127 -7.11 3.42 -20.90
C ALA A 127 -5.59 3.34 -20.64
N PRO A 128 -5.06 2.15 -20.25
CA PRO A 128 -3.71 1.99 -19.71
C PRO A 128 -2.58 2.35 -20.68
N ASN A 129 -2.88 2.40 -21.98
CA ASN A 129 -1.92 2.75 -23.04
C ASN A 129 -1.76 4.26 -23.23
N HIS A 130 -2.55 5.07 -22.52
CA HIS A 130 -2.53 6.52 -22.63
C HIS A 130 -2.04 7.15 -21.33
N THR A 131 -0.75 7.48 -21.32
CA THR A 131 -0.16 8.33 -20.29
C THR A 131 -0.25 9.80 -20.72
N CYS A 132 -0.68 10.65 -19.81
CA CYS A 132 -0.75 12.09 -20.00
C CYS A 132 0.26 12.81 -19.10
N LEU A 133 0.97 13.77 -19.69
CA LEU A 133 1.92 14.64 -18.99
C LEU A 133 1.16 15.77 -18.27
N ILE A 134 1.48 15.99 -17.00
CA ILE A 134 0.94 17.10 -16.20
C ILE A 134 1.93 18.27 -16.22
N LYS A 135 3.19 18.00 -15.87
CA LYS A 135 4.23 19.03 -15.75
C LYS A 135 5.62 18.45 -15.95
N ARG A 136 6.49 19.23 -16.60
CA ARG A 136 7.91 18.92 -16.80
C ARG A 136 8.82 19.72 -15.90
N ASN A 137 10.06 19.24 -15.77
CA ASN A 137 11.19 19.97 -15.20
C ASN A 137 10.97 20.41 -13.74
N ILE A 138 10.34 19.57 -12.93
CA ILE A 138 10.15 19.80 -11.50
C ILE A 138 11.47 19.49 -10.79
N LYS A 139 11.91 20.39 -9.90
CA LYS A 139 13.21 20.25 -9.21
C LYS A 139 13.20 19.23 -8.07
N ASN A 140 12.06 19.03 -7.42
CA ASN A 140 11.93 18.16 -6.25
C ASN A 140 10.72 17.23 -6.40
N TYR A 141 10.95 15.93 -6.37
CA TYR A 141 9.88 14.92 -6.48
C TYR A 141 9.02 14.82 -5.22
N ASN A 142 9.50 15.32 -4.07
CA ASN A 142 8.76 15.35 -2.82
C ASN A 142 7.67 16.44 -2.79
N ASP A 143 7.68 17.36 -3.76
CA ASP A 143 6.68 18.43 -3.84
C ASP A 143 5.44 18.00 -4.63
N PHE A 144 5.31 16.71 -4.94
CA PHE A 144 4.18 16.09 -5.62
C PHE A 144 3.32 15.30 -4.64
N ASP A 145 2.07 15.71 -4.48
CA ASP A 145 1.07 14.95 -3.75
C ASP A 145 -0.27 15.04 -4.47
N VAL A 146 -1.11 14.03 -4.27
CA VAL A 146 -2.45 13.99 -4.84
C VAL A 146 -3.45 13.69 -3.73
N VAL A 147 -4.45 14.55 -3.61
CA VAL A 147 -5.43 14.52 -2.52
C VAL A 147 -6.83 14.57 -3.10
N SER A 148 -7.73 13.73 -2.60
CA SER A 148 -9.14 13.78 -2.95
C SER A 148 -9.95 14.36 -1.80
N SER A 149 -10.76 15.39 -2.07
CA SER A 149 -11.66 16.02 -1.10
C SER A 149 -12.94 16.50 -1.78
N ASN A 150 -14.10 16.27 -1.15
CA ASN A 150 -15.41 16.74 -1.62
C ASN A 150 -15.70 16.44 -3.11
N ARG A 151 -15.34 15.23 -3.58
CA ARG A 151 -15.47 14.77 -4.98
C ARG A 151 -14.60 15.54 -5.98
N LYS A 152 -13.55 16.19 -5.51
CA LYS A 152 -12.54 16.85 -6.33
C LYS A 152 -11.18 16.23 -6.04
N THR A 153 -10.42 15.94 -7.08
CA THR A 153 -9.05 15.46 -6.96
C THR A 153 -8.11 16.62 -7.25
N TYR A 154 -7.27 16.93 -6.27
CA TYR A 154 -6.29 18.00 -6.31
C TYR A 154 -4.91 17.41 -6.49
N ILE A 155 -4.16 17.97 -7.42
CA ILE A 155 -2.76 17.63 -7.67
C ILE A 155 -1.93 18.82 -7.21
N ILE A 156 -1.14 18.61 -6.17
CA ILE A 156 -0.35 19.65 -5.53
C ILE A 156 1.07 19.52 -6.05
N LEU A 157 1.59 20.62 -6.59
CA LEU A 157 2.92 20.71 -7.19
C LEU A 157 3.60 22.00 -6.70
N GLN A 158 4.28 21.93 -5.56
CA GLN A 158 4.99 23.04 -4.93
C GLN A 158 4.14 24.32 -4.75
N ASN A 159 4.08 25.17 -5.77
CA ASN A 159 3.35 26.45 -5.79
C ASN A 159 2.05 26.41 -6.61
N ASP A 160 1.84 25.33 -7.36
CA ASP A 160 0.72 25.14 -8.27
C ASP A 160 -0.23 24.10 -7.71
N CYS A 161 -1.53 24.36 -7.87
CA CYS A 161 -2.58 23.41 -7.58
C CYS A 161 -3.37 23.18 -8.86
N TYR A 162 -3.53 21.91 -9.21
CA TYR A 162 -4.35 21.51 -10.33
C TYR A 162 -5.58 20.77 -9.84
N TYR A 163 -6.68 20.98 -10.53
CA TYR A 163 -7.94 20.30 -10.33
C TYR A 163 -8.17 19.29 -11.45
N LEU A 164 -8.36 18.02 -11.11
CA LEU A 164 -8.88 17.03 -12.04
C LEU A 164 -10.42 17.12 -12.05
N SER A 165 -10.95 17.57 -13.18
CA SER A 165 -12.39 17.60 -13.42
C SER A 165 -12.97 16.19 -13.60
N LYS A 166 -14.29 16.09 -13.42
CA LYS A 166 -15.08 14.87 -13.65
C LYS A 166 -14.82 14.26 -15.04
N ASN A 167 -14.56 15.11 -16.03
CA ASN A 167 -14.33 14.69 -17.42
C ASN A 167 -12.86 14.31 -17.68
N GLY A 168 -12.04 14.16 -16.63
CA GLY A 168 -10.61 13.85 -16.74
C GLY A 168 -9.73 15.02 -17.18
N THR A 169 -10.29 16.22 -17.32
CA THR A 169 -9.53 17.41 -17.72
C THR A 169 -8.83 18.02 -16.51
N ILE A 170 -7.51 18.20 -16.59
CA ILE A 170 -6.73 18.89 -15.55
C ILE A 170 -6.77 20.39 -15.81
N THR A 171 -7.20 21.15 -14.82
CA THR A 171 -7.30 22.61 -14.88
C THR A 171 -6.41 23.24 -13.83
N THR A 172 -5.60 24.23 -14.21
CA THR A 172 -4.80 25.00 -13.26
C THR A 172 -5.71 25.92 -12.45
N ILE A 173 -5.59 25.87 -11.12
CA ILE A 173 -6.20 26.87 -10.25
C ILE A 173 -5.23 28.06 -10.22
N THR A 174 -5.43 29.03 -11.11
CA THR A 174 -4.58 30.23 -11.15
C THR A 174 -4.84 31.13 -9.94
N LYS A 175 -3.76 31.62 -9.32
CA LYS A 175 -3.72 32.55 -8.16
C LYS A 175 -4.30 33.96 -8.41
N ASN A 176 -5.12 34.16 -9.44
CA ASN A 176 -5.51 35.51 -9.88
C ASN A 176 -6.95 35.85 -9.46
N GLY A 177 -7.11 36.22 -8.19
CA GLY A 177 -8.32 36.84 -7.62
C GLY A 177 -8.03 37.34 -6.20
N PRO A 178 -8.00 38.66 -5.91
CA PRO A 178 -7.47 39.19 -4.65
C PRO A 178 -8.23 38.73 -3.40
N ASP A 179 -9.53 38.45 -3.52
CA ASP A 179 -10.40 38.36 -2.33
C ASP A 179 -10.90 36.94 -2.00
N ASN A 180 -10.81 35.97 -2.91
CA ASN A 180 -11.30 34.59 -2.68
C ASN A 180 -10.18 33.58 -2.34
N VAL A 181 -8.92 33.89 -2.66
CA VAL A 181 -7.79 32.98 -2.41
C VAL A 181 -7.38 32.99 -0.94
N ASN A 182 -7.46 34.13 -0.25
CA ASN A 182 -7.07 34.21 1.16
C ASN A 182 -8.03 33.47 2.11
N LEU A 183 -9.34 33.44 1.80
CA LEU A 183 -10.33 32.69 2.58
C LEU A 183 -10.21 31.18 2.33
N ALA A 184 -10.20 30.75 1.06
CA ALA A 184 -10.09 29.34 0.71
C ALA A 184 -8.72 28.76 1.09
N ALA A 185 -7.62 29.49 0.91
CA ALA A 185 -6.29 29.02 1.31
C ALA A 185 -6.15 28.95 2.83
N ASN A 186 -6.70 29.90 3.60
CA ASN A 186 -6.67 29.82 5.06
C ASN A 186 -7.56 28.69 5.60
N GLU A 187 -8.75 28.46 5.04
CA GLU A 187 -9.57 27.29 5.38
C GLU A 187 -8.87 25.98 5.01
N THR A 188 -8.19 25.94 3.86
CA THR A 188 -7.40 24.75 3.45
C THR A 188 -6.17 24.56 4.34
N ILE A 189 -5.51 25.64 4.78
CA ILE A 189 -4.34 25.58 5.68
C ILE A 189 -4.75 25.12 7.07
N GLU A 190 -5.85 25.63 7.63
CA GLU A 190 -6.34 25.18 8.94
C GLU A 190 -6.81 23.72 8.87
N GLN A 191 -7.50 23.31 7.80
CA GLN A 191 -7.86 21.90 7.61
C GLN A 191 -6.65 20.99 7.39
N LEU A 192 -5.60 21.47 6.71
CA LEU A 192 -4.33 20.74 6.57
C LEU A 192 -3.59 20.65 7.90
N LYS A 193 -3.63 21.69 8.74
CA LYS A 193 -3.08 21.64 10.10
C LYS A 193 -3.85 20.64 10.97
N ASP A 194 -5.17 20.64 10.88
CA ASP A 194 -6.02 19.69 11.63
C ASP A 194 -5.76 18.26 11.17
N SER A 195 -5.72 18.00 9.87
CA SER A 195 -5.42 16.68 9.32
C SER A 195 -3.98 16.23 9.63
N LEU A 196 -3.01 17.16 9.61
CA LEU A 196 -1.63 16.88 10.01
C LEU A 196 -1.53 16.59 11.50
N SER A 197 -2.28 17.32 12.33
CA SER A 197 -2.36 17.12 13.79
C SER A 197 -3.00 15.77 14.12
N GLU A 198 -4.06 15.39 13.41
CA GLU A 198 -4.72 14.09 13.52
C GLU A 198 -3.78 12.95 13.10
N LYS A 199 -3.15 13.06 11.92
CA LYS A 199 -2.14 12.09 11.46
C LYS A 199 -0.95 12.00 12.40
N SER A 200 -0.49 13.11 12.96
CA SER A 200 0.59 13.15 13.95
C SER A 200 0.17 12.41 15.23
N SER A 201 -1.06 12.63 15.69
CA SER A 201 -1.62 11.96 16.86
C SER A 201 -1.79 10.45 16.64
N GLU A 202 -2.26 10.04 15.46
CA GLU A 202 -2.33 8.63 15.07
C GLU A 202 -0.93 8.01 14.94
N LEU A 203 0.05 8.74 14.38
CA LEU A 203 1.44 8.30 14.30
C LEU A 203 2.02 8.05 15.70
N ILE A 204 1.81 8.97 16.64
CA ILE A 204 2.23 8.82 18.04
C ILE A 204 1.56 7.60 18.67
N LYS A 205 0.27 7.37 18.41
CA LYS A 205 -0.47 6.19 18.91
C LYS A 205 0.10 4.89 18.32
N CYS A 206 0.39 4.86 17.03
CA CYS A 206 1.04 3.73 16.35
C CYS A 206 2.45 3.48 16.90
N GLN A 207 3.25 4.53 17.11
CA GLN A 207 4.58 4.41 17.71
C GLN A 207 4.52 3.80 19.12
N LYS A 208 3.53 4.20 19.93
CA LYS A 208 3.32 3.63 21.26
C LYS A 208 2.94 2.15 21.19
N GLN A 209 2.06 1.77 20.27
CA GLN A 209 1.70 0.35 20.06
C GLN A 209 2.90 -0.48 19.58
N ILE A 210 3.74 0.05 18.68
CA ILE A 210 4.97 -0.60 18.24
C ILE A 210 5.92 -0.81 19.43
N TYR A 211 6.08 0.20 20.28
CA TYR A 211 6.90 0.09 21.49
C TYR A 211 6.39 -1.01 22.44
N GLU A 212 5.08 -1.03 22.73
CA GLU A 212 4.45 -2.06 23.56
C GLU A 212 4.64 -3.47 22.97
N LYS A 213 4.46 -3.63 21.65
CA LYS A 213 4.68 -4.91 20.97
C LYS A 213 6.14 -5.35 20.98
N ASN A 214 7.08 -4.43 20.88
CA ASN A 214 8.52 -4.74 20.98
C ASN A 214 8.91 -5.19 22.39
N MET A 215 8.30 -4.62 23.43
CA MET A 215 8.46 -5.10 24.81
C MET A 215 7.90 -6.52 24.98
N GLU A 216 6.72 -6.79 24.42
CA GLU A 216 6.11 -8.13 24.42
C GLU A 216 6.99 -9.16 23.71
N ILE A 217 7.53 -8.82 22.53
CA ILE A 217 8.49 -9.67 21.80
C ILE A 217 9.74 -9.94 22.63
N SER A 218 10.26 -8.94 23.33
CA SER A 218 11.45 -9.09 24.18
C SER A 218 11.18 -10.05 25.34
N ASN A 219 10.01 -9.93 25.98
CA ASN A 219 9.57 -10.85 27.04
C ASN A 219 9.37 -12.28 26.52
N LEU A 220 8.78 -12.44 25.33
CA LEU A 220 8.62 -13.76 24.69
C LEU A 220 9.98 -14.40 24.36
N LYS A 221 10.94 -13.62 23.86
CA LYS A 221 12.32 -14.10 23.63
C LYS A 221 12.99 -14.54 24.93
N TYR A 222 12.82 -13.78 26.01
CA TYR A 222 13.34 -14.15 27.33
C TYR A 222 12.72 -15.48 27.81
N THR A 223 11.39 -15.60 27.70
CA THR A 223 10.65 -16.80 28.11
C THR A 223 11.08 -18.03 27.30
N LYS A 224 11.23 -17.88 25.97
CA LYS A 224 11.75 -18.93 25.10
C LYS A 224 13.13 -19.41 25.57
N LYS A 225 14.03 -18.49 25.92
CA LYS A 225 15.38 -18.82 26.41
C LYS A 225 15.34 -19.60 27.73
N GLN A 226 14.42 -19.26 28.63
CA GLN A 226 14.22 -20.00 29.89
C GLN A 226 13.69 -21.41 29.64
N LEU A 227 12.68 -21.55 28.78
CA LEU A 227 12.12 -22.85 28.39
C LEU A 227 13.17 -23.77 27.75
N SER A 228 14.01 -23.23 26.85
CA SER A 228 15.10 -24.02 26.25
C SER A 228 16.05 -24.58 27.30
N ARG A 229 16.42 -23.79 28.33
CA ARG A 229 17.26 -24.27 29.44
C ARG A 229 16.58 -25.36 30.26
N GLN A 230 15.28 -25.22 30.53
CA GLN A 230 14.52 -26.26 31.24
C GLN A 230 14.44 -27.56 30.44
N CYS A 231 14.25 -27.48 29.11
CA CYS A 231 14.27 -28.65 28.24
C CYS A 231 15.64 -29.35 28.25
N GLU A 232 16.74 -28.59 28.20
CA GLU A 232 18.10 -29.14 28.30
C GLU A 232 18.33 -29.85 29.64
N GLN A 233 17.90 -29.23 30.75
CA GLN A 233 18.00 -29.83 32.08
C GLN A 233 17.19 -31.13 32.19
N LEU A 234 15.96 -31.13 31.66
CA LEU A 234 15.10 -32.32 31.66
C LEU A 234 15.71 -33.44 30.82
N SER A 235 16.24 -33.11 29.65
CA SER A 235 16.94 -34.06 28.77
C SER A 235 18.14 -34.70 29.47
N SER A 236 18.95 -33.90 30.16
CA SER A 236 20.08 -34.39 30.95
C SER A 236 19.64 -35.33 32.07
N TYR A 237 18.54 -35.00 32.77
CA TYR A 237 18.00 -35.83 33.83
C TYR A 237 17.46 -37.17 33.32
N VAL A 238 16.72 -37.15 32.20
CA VAL A 238 16.24 -38.37 31.53
C VAL A 238 17.41 -39.26 31.10
N GLY A 239 18.50 -38.69 30.57
CA GLY A 239 19.71 -39.43 30.22
C GLY A 239 20.32 -40.15 31.42
N LYS A 240 20.45 -39.45 32.57
CA LYS A 240 20.95 -40.07 33.82
C LYS A 240 20.07 -41.22 34.31
N LEU A 241 18.75 -41.03 34.29
CA LEU A 241 17.80 -42.09 34.66
C LEU A 241 17.91 -43.30 33.74
N GLN A 242 18.06 -43.10 32.43
CA GLN A 242 18.24 -44.20 31.48
C GLN A 242 19.53 -44.99 31.75
N ASP A 243 20.63 -44.31 32.10
CA ASP A 243 21.89 -44.95 32.45
C ASP A 243 21.80 -45.74 33.77
N GLU A 244 21.11 -45.20 34.78
CA GLU A 244 20.82 -45.95 36.02
C GLU A 244 19.96 -47.19 35.75
N LEU A 245 18.93 -47.06 34.92
CA LEU A 245 18.06 -48.17 34.54
C LEU A 245 18.82 -49.26 33.79
N ARG A 246 19.76 -48.89 32.91
CA ARG A 246 20.68 -49.84 32.25
C ARG A 246 21.54 -50.57 33.27
N ARG A 247 22.14 -49.86 34.24
CA ARG A 247 22.97 -50.50 35.28
C ARG A 247 22.18 -51.53 36.09
N ILE A 248 20.94 -51.22 36.45
CA ILE A 248 20.06 -52.16 37.17
C ILE A 248 19.69 -53.37 36.30
N LYS A 249 19.44 -53.16 35.01
CA LYS A 249 19.01 -54.21 34.08
C LYS A 249 20.13 -55.18 33.66
N PHE A 250 21.39 -54.79 33.88
CA PHE A 250 22.59 -55.59 33.58
C PHE A 250 23.37 -56.00 34.85
N MET A 251 22.79 -55.80 36.04
CA MET A 251 23.18 -56.49 37.28
C MET A 251 22.46 -57.83 37.39
#